data_AF-A0A0F5VJ98-F1
#
_entry.id   AF-A0A0F5VJ98-F1
#
_cell.length_a   1.000
_cell.length_b   1.000
_cell.length_c   1.000
_cell.angle_alpha   90.00
_cell.angle_beta   90.00
_cell.angle_gamma   90.00
#
_symmetry.space_group_name_H-M   'P 1'
#
loop_
_entity.id
_entity.type
_entity.pdbx_description
1 polymer ?
#
loop_
_entity_poly.entity_id
_entity_poly.type
_entity_poly.pdbx_seq_one_letter_code
_entity_poly.pdbx_strand_id
1 'polypeptide(L)'
;MTAIERLLDIPHATFHRHYADLVDAHFRPRIPAPARPAIPREPSGSDVRTEANLSRLRKENTDLRRTLAVYEEAICRLVLENDALRGGAA
;
A
#
# COMPACT_ATOMS: atom_id res chain seq x y z
N MET A 1 34.86 4.62 -8.48
CA MET A 1 35.16 5.35 -7.23
C MET A 1 33.86 5.76 -6.59
N THR A 2 33.62 5.34 -5.36
CA THR A 2 32.37 5.66 -4.63
C THR A 2 32.46 7.03 -3.96
N ALA A 3 31.32 7.63 -3.59
CA ALA A 3 31.28 8.93 -2.91
C ALA A 3 32.00 8.91 -1.54
N ILE A 4 32.05 7.75 -0.90
CA ILE A 4 32.66 7.54 0.43
C ILE A 4 34.19 7.62 0.33
N GLU A 5 34.78 7.02 -0.71
CA GLU A 5 36.23 7.08 -0.96
C GLU A 5 36.72 8.51 -1.17
N ARG A 6 35.93 9.32 -1.89
CA ARG A 6 36.23 10.74 -2.14
C ARG A 6 36.07 11.60 -0.90
N LEU A 7 35.11 11.26 -0.03
CA LEU A 7 34.84 11.99 1.21
C LEU A 7 35.93 11.75 2.26
N LEU A 8 36.46 10.52 2.32
CA LEU A 8 37.48 10.12 3.28
C LEU A 8 38.91 10.27 2.74
N ASP A 9 39.06 10.63 1.46
CA ASP A 9 40.33 10.71 0.73
C ASP A 9 41.16 9.41 0.82
N ILE A 10 40.49 8.27 0.68
CA ILE A 10 41.12 6.94 0.77
C ILE A 10 41.15 6.28 -0.62
N PRO A 11 42.28 5.65 -1.02
CA PRO A 11 42.32 4.86 -2.24
C PRO A 11 41.28 3.74 -2.27
N HIS A 12 40.65 3.52 -3.42
CA HIS A 12 39.60 2.51 -3.61
C HIS A 12 40.04 1.10 -3.16
N ALA A 13 41.30 0.72 -3.44
CA ALA A 13 41.85 -0.58 -3.04
C ALA A 13 41.87 -0.77 -1.51
N THR A 14 42.20 0.28 -0.77
CA THR A 14 42.22 0.27 0.70
C THR A 14 40.80 0.18 1.24
N PHE A 15 39.87 0.98 0.70
CA PHE A 15 38.47 0.91 1.08
C PHE A 15 37.90 -0.50 0.88
N HIS A 16 38.12 -1.10 -0.30
CA HIS A 16 37.61 -2.43 -0.61
C HIS A 16 38.21 -3.54 0.27
N ARG A 17 39.49 -3.42 0.64
CA ARG A 17 40.19 -4.38 1.51
C ARG A 17 39.60 -4.42 2.92
N HIS A 18 39.16 -3.28 3.44
CA HIS A 18 38.61 -3.15 4.79
C HIS A 18 37.08 -3.07 4.84
N TYR A 19 36.43 -3.08 3.68
CA TYR A 19 34.98 -2.94 3.57
C TYR A 19 34.23 -4.06 4.29
N ALA A 20 34.69 -5.31 4.15
CA ALA A 20 34.05 -6.47 4.79
C ALA A 20 34.07 -6.35 6.33
N ASP A 21 35.23 -6.00 6.89
CA ASP A 21 35.40 -5.82 8.33
C ASP A 21 34.54 -4.67 8.86
N LEU A 22 34.45 -3.58 8.10
CA LEU A 22 33.62 -2.42 8.45
C LEU A 22 32.14 -2.81 8.52
N VAL A 23 31.64 -3.55 7.51
CA VAL A 23 30.26 -4.04 7.43
C VAL A 23 29.94 -4.98 8.59
N ASP A 24 30.81 -5.95 8.86
CA ASP A 24 30.58 -6.97 9.88
C ASP A 24 30.67 -6.41 11.31
N ALA A 25 31.63 -5.53 11.59
CA ALA A 25 31.84 -4.97 12.92
C ALA A 25 30.82 -3.87 13.28
N HIS A 26 30.43 -3.02 12.33
CA HIS A 26 29.67 -1.80 12.64
C HIS A 26 28.24 -1.78 12.11
N PHE A 27 27.95 -2.48 11.01
CA PHE A 27 26.63 -2.39 10.36
C PHE A 27 25.78 -3.63 10.62
N ARG A 28 26.36 -4.83 10.53
CA ARG A 28 25.65 -6.10 10.76
C ARG A 28 24.96 -6.23 12.13
N PRO A 29 25.54 -5.75 13.25
CA PRO A 29 24.88 -5.82 14.56
C PRO A 29 23.72 -4.82 14.72
N ARG A 30 23.66 -3.77 13.88
CA ARG A 30 22.67 -2.70 13.96
C ARG A 30 21.52 -2.85 12.98
N ILE A 31 21.62 -3.78 12.04
CA ILE A 31 20.53 -4.13 11.15
C ILE A 31 19.62 -5.08 11.94
N PRO A 32 18.38 -4.70 12.27
CA PRO A 32 17.40 -5.65 12.78
C PRO A 32 17.37 -6.81 11.78
N ALA A 33 17.49 -8.04 12.27
CA ALA A 33 17.52 -9.22 11.41
C ALA A 33 16.40 -9.07 10.36
N PRO A 34 16.71 -9.15 9.04
CA PRO A 34 15.66 -9.08 8.04
C PRO A 34 14.64 -10.13 8.43
N ALA A 35 13.39 -9.69 8.63
CA ALA A 35 12.30 -10.57 9.03
C ALA A 35 12.40 -11.79 8.12
N ARG A 36 12.69 -12.96 8.73
CA ARG A 36 12.88 -14.22 8.00
C ARG A 36 11.78 -14.28 6.94
N PRO A 37 12.09 -14.43 5.64
CA PRO A 37 11.05 -14.53 4.63
C PRO A 37 10.10 -15.62 5.11
N ALA A 38 8.85 -15.23 5.35
CA ALA A 38 7.84 -16.16 5.82
C ALA A 38 7.84 -17.31 4.82
N ILE A 39 8.27 -18.49 5.26
CA ILE A 39 8.13 -19.72 4.49
C ILE A 39 6.65 -19.74 4.10
N PRO A 40 6.30 -19.86 2.80
CA PRO A 40 4.91 -19.99 2.40
C PRO A 40 4.32 -21.17 3.15
N ARG A 41 3.59 -20.89 4.24
CA ARG A 41 2.79 -21.89 4.90
C ARG A 41 1.63 -22.14 3.96
N GLU A 42 1.35 -23.41 3.69
CA GLU A 42 0.13 -23.78 2.99
C GLU A 42 -1.04 -23.08 3.69
N PRO A 43 -1.92 -22.40 2.93
CA PRO A 43 -2.98 -21.60 3.52
C PRO A 43 -3.83 -22.52 4.41
N SER A 44 -3.91 -22.18 5.69
CA SER A 44 -4.77 -22.90 6.60
C SER A 44 -6.22 -22.75 6.11
N GLY A 45 -7.11 -23.70 6.43
CA GLY A 45 -8.54 -23.55 6.12
C GLY A 45 -9.15 -22.25 6.67
N SER A 46 -8.54 -21.67 7.71
CA SER A 46 -8.86 -20.34 8.24
C SER A 46 -8.46 -19.18 7.30
N ASP A 47 -7.32 -19.27 6.62
CA ASP A 47 -6.85 -18.27 5.65
C ASP A 47 -7.73 -18.27 4.40
N VAL A 48 -8.12 -19.45 3.91
CA VAL A 48 -9.02 -19.60 2.76
C VAL A 48 -10.40 -19.00 3.05
N ARG A 49 -10.94 -19.25 4.25
CA ARG A 49 -12.21 -18.65 4.69
C ARG A 49 -12.11 -17.14 4.81
N THR A 50 -10.99 -16.63 5.31
CA THR A 50 -10.73 -15.19 5.43
C THR A 50 -10.68 -14.53 4.05
N GLU A 51 -9.99 -15.13 3.08
CA GLU A 51 -9.91 -14.58 1.72
C GLU A 51 -11.25 -14.64 0.97
N ALA A 52 -12.03 -15.71 1.18
CA ALA A 52 -13.38 -15.82 0.63
C ALA A 52 -14.31 -14.72 1.19
N ASN A 53 -14.24 -14.47 2.50
CA ASN A 53 -14.99 -13.39 3.14
C ASN A 53 -14.54 -12.01 2.64
N LEU A 54 -13.23 -11.78 2.50
CA LEU A 54 -12.69 -10.52 1.95
C LEU A 54 -13.15 -10.29 0.51
N SER A 55 -13.10 -11.32 -0.32
CA SER A 55 -13.56 -11.25 -1.72
C SER A 55 -15.04 -10.93 -1.82
N ARG A 56 -15.86 -11.55 -0.96
CA ARG A 56 -17.29 -11.23 -0.84
C ARG A 56 -17.50 -9.78 -0.42
N LEU A 57 -16.80 -9.31 0.61
CA LEU A 57 -16.95 -7.94 1.11
C LEU A 57 -16.53 -6.89 0.07
N ARG A 58 -15.47 -7.15 -0.71
CA ARG A 58 -15.04 -6.29 -1.82
C ARG A 58 -16.12 -6.20 -2.91
N LYS A 59 -16.76 -7.32 -3.24
CA LYS A 59 -17.87 -7.35 -4.20
C LYS A 59 -19.07 -6.56 -3.67
N GLU A 60 -19.50 -6.82 -2.44
CA GLU A 60 -20.60 -6.09 -1.80
C GLU A 60 -20.33 -4.58 -1.73
N ASN A 61 -19.09 -4.17 -1.41
CA ASN A 61 -18.72 -2.75 -1.40
C ASN A 61 -18.81 -2.12 -2.80
N THR A 62 -18.42 -2.85 -3.83
CA THR A 62 -18.54 -2.40 -5.22
C THR A 62 -20.01 -2.24 -5.62
N ASP A 63 -20.86 -3.20 -5.25
CA ASP A 63 -22.29 -3.15 -5.54
C ASP A 63 -22.97 -1.98 -4.81
N LEU A 64 -22.64 -1.76 -3.53
CA LEU A 64 -23.14 -0.61 -2.76
C LEU A 64 -22.75 0.72 -3.39
N ARG A 65 -21.51 0.87 -3.88
CA ARG A 65 -21.07 2.09 -4.57
C ARG A 65 -21.86 2.34 -5.86
N ARG A 66 -22.20 1.28 -6.61
CA ARG A 66 -23.06 1.41 -7.80
C ARG A 66 -24.46 1.88 -7.41
N THR A 67 -25.03 1.31 -6.35
CA THR A 67 -26.34 1.72 -5.85
C THR A 67 -26.34 3.18 -5.37
N LEU A 68 -25.29 3.61 -4.68
CA LEU A 68 -25.14 5.01 -4.25
C LEU A 68 -25.13 5.97 -5.45
N ALA A 69 -24.37 5.66 -6.51
CA ALA A 69 -24.33 6.50 -7.70
C ALA A 69 -25.73 6.70 -8.33
N VAL A 70 -26.53 5.63 -8.38
CA VAL A 70 -27.92 5.72 -8.88
C VAL A 70 -28.79 6.61 -7.98
N TYR A 71 -28.65 6.48 -6.66
CA TYR A 71 -29.41 7.32 -5.73
C TYR A 71 -28.98 8.78 -5.78
N GLU A 72 -27.68 9.06 -5.92
CA GLU A 72 -27.17 10.42 -6.10
C GLU A 72 -27.75 11.07 -7.36
N GLU A 73 -27.76 10.38 -8.50
CA GLU A 73 -28.38 10.88 -9.72
C GLU A 73 -29.88 11.13 -9.56
N ALA A 74 -30.60 10.21 -8.89
CA ALA A 74 -32.02 10.36 -8.63
C ALA A 74 -32.31 11.59 -7.75
N ILE A 75 -31.49 11.81 -6.72
CA ILE A 75 -31.60 12.99 -5.85
C ILE A 75 -31.36 14.28 -6.66
N CYS A 76 -30.30 14.33 -7.47
CA CYS A 76 -30.03 15.48 -8.34
C CYS A 76 -31.21 15.78 -9.27
N ARG A 77 -31.81 14.75 -9.88
CA ARG A 77 -32.98 14.91 -10.74
C ARG A 77 -34.19 15.43 -9.98
N LEU A 78 -34.46 14.90 -8.80
CA LEU A 78 -35.57 15.33 -7.95
C LEU A 78 -35.40 16.79 -7.48
N VAL A 79 -34.16 17.21 -7.17
CA VAL A 79 -33.86 18.58 -6.80
C VAL A 79 -34.16 19.52 -7.97
N LEU A 80 -33.68 19.21 -9.17
CA LEU A 80 -33.96 20.01 -10.38
C LEU A 80 -35.45 20.08 -10.70
N GLU A 81 -36.19 18.97 -10.55
CA GLU A 81 -37.64 18.94 -10.75
C GLU A 81 -38.37 19.77 -9.70
N ASN A 82 -37.95 19.71 -8.43
CA ASN A 82 -38.53 20.52 -7.36
C ASN A 82 -38.32 22.02 -7.60
N ASP A 83 -37.13 22.41 -8.02
CA ASP A 83 -36.79 23.80 -8.35
C ASP A 83 -37.61 24.30 -9.54
N ALA A 84 -37.79 23.48 -10.57
CA ALA A 84 -38.65 23.81 -11.71
C ALA A 84 -40.12 23.99 -11.31
N LEU A 85 -40.65 23.11 -10.45
CA LEU A 85 -42.02 23.20 -9.93
C LEU A 85 -42.21 24.44 -9.06
N ARG A 86 -41.22 24.80 -8.24
CA ARG A 86 -41.26 26.00 -7.39
C ARG A 86 -41.07 27.30 -8.17
N GLY A 87 -40.22 27.29 -9.19
CA GLY A 87 -39.97 28.43 -10.07
C GLY A 87 -41.08 28.68 -11.09
N GLY A 88 -41.79 27.63 -11.53
CA GLY A 88 -42.95 27.72 -12.42
C GLY A 88 -44.28 28.00 -11.72
N ALA A 89 -44.29 28.08 -10.39
CA ALA A 89 -45.47 28.41 -9.57
C ALA A 89 -45.58 29.92 -9.21
N ALA A 90 -44.86 30.79 -9.93
CA ALA A 90 -44.89 32.24 -9.80
C ALA A 90 -45.53 32.92 -11.03
#